data_AF-A0A241PZF4-F1
#
_entry.id   AF-A0A241PZF4-F1
#
_cell.length_a   1.000
_cell.length_b   1.000
_cell.length_c   1.000
_cell.angle_alpha   90.00
_cell.angle_beta   90.00
_cell.angle_gamma   90.00
#
_symmetry.space_group_name_H-M   'P 1'
#
loop_
_entity.id
_entity.type
_entity.pdbx_description
1 polymer ?
#
loop_
_entity_poly.entity_id
_entity_poly.type
_entity_poly.pdbx_seq_one_letter_code
_entity_poly.pdbx_strand_id
1 'polypeptide(L)' 'MSNIINPDPLGFRKLEKERVINELEKAIKKAESEGRIEEVGKLKKELKDLTHESFWEKFIKGSIMY' A
#
# COMPACT_ATOMS: atom_id res chain seq x y z
N MET A 1 8.09 34.15 0.15
CA MET A 1 8.75 32.89 -0.28
C MET A 1 8.89 31.97 0.93
N SER A 2 8.65 30.68 0.72
CA SER A 2 9.03 29.57 1.62
C SER A 2 8.13 29.29 2.83
N ASN A 3 6.89 28.83 2.58
CA ASN A 3 6.28 27.84 3.47
C ASN A 3 6.51 26.47 2.84
N ILE A 4 7.76 26.04 2.92
CA ILE A 4 8.24 24.70 2.61
C ILE A 4 7.31 23.73 3.33
N ILE A 5 6.50 23.02 2.53
CA ILE A 5 6.02 21.66 2.77
C ILE A 5 6.19 21.26 4.24
N ASN A 6 5.25 21.63 5.11
CA ASN A 6 4.99 20.73 6.22
C ASN A 6 4.60 19.43 5.51
N PRO A 7 5.36 18.32 5.61
CA PRO A 7 4.86 17.05 5.14
C PRO A 7 3.72 16.75 6.10
N ASP A 8 2.54 17.21 5.74
CA ASP A 8 1.35 16.94 6.50
C ASP A 8 1.33 15.42 6.69
N PRO A 9 1.33 14.92 7.93
CA PRO A 9 1.45 13.48 8.18
C PRO A 9 0.33 12.69 7.50
N LEU A 10 -0.79 13.35 7.17
CA LEU A 10 -1.87 12.80 6.36
C LEU A 10 -1.48 12.69 4.88
N GLY A 11 -0.75 13.67 4.34
CA GLY A 11 -0.19 13.64 2.97
C GLY A 11 0.84 12.53 2.77
N PHE A 12 1.74 12.33 3.74
CA PHE A 12 2.69 11.21 3.71
C PHE A 12 1.98 9.85 3.78
N ARG A 13 0.98 9.69 4.66
CA ARG A 13 0.16 8.47 4.76
C ARG A 13 -0.57 8.13 3.47
N LYS A 14 -1.10 9.14 2.76
CA LYS A 14 -1.76 8.92 1.46
C LYS A 14 -0.78 8.49 0.39
N LEU A 15 0.38 9.14 0.29
CA LEU A 15 1.42 8.79 -0.67
C LEU A 15 2.03 7.40 -0.41
N GLU A 16 2.21 7.02 0.85
CA GLU A 16 2.69 5.69 1.23
C GLU A 16 1.66 4.61 0.93
N LYS A 17 0.37 4.87 1.22
CA LYS A 17 -0.75 3.98 0.82
C LYS A 17 -0.77 3.74 -0.68
N GLU A 18 -0.67 4.81 -1.46
CA GLU A 18 -0.68 4.73 -2.91
C GLU A 18 0.53 3.97 -3.46
N ARG A 19 1.73 4.17 -2.88
CA ARG A 19 2.94 3.42 -3.26
C ARG A 19 2.82 1.92 -3.01
N VAL A 20 2.35 1.52 -1.83
CA VAL A 20 2.25 0.10 -1.48
C VAL A 20 1.15 -0.59 -2.30
N ILE A 21 0.02 0.08 -2.54
CA ILE A 21 -1.03 -0.39 -3.44
C ILE A 21 -0.48 -0.58 -4.85
N ASN A 22 0.27 0.39 -5.38
CA ASN A 22 0.84 0.34 -6.73
C ASN A 22 1.89 -0.79 -6.87
N GLU A 23 2.72 -1.03 -5.86
CA GLU A 23 3.66 -2.17 -5.84
C GLU A 23 2.92 -3.51 -5.84
N LEU A 24 1.87 -3.66 -5.02
CA LEU A 24 1.05 -4.88 -5.00
C LEU A 24 0.29 -5.10 -6.31
N GLU A 25 -0.30 -4.06 -6.91
CA GLU A 25 -0.94 -4.15 -8.22
C GLU A 25 0.06 -4.59 -9.31
N LYS A 26 1.29 -4.08 -9.25
CA LYS A 26 2.36 -4.46 -10.17
C LYS A 26 2.80 -5.91 -9.98
N ALA A 27 2.89 -6.38 -8.73
CA ALA A 27 3.16 -7.78 -8.40
C ALA A 27 2.04 -8.69 -8.91
N ILE A 28 0.77 -8.29 -8.74
CA ILE A 28 -0.41 -9.01 -9.27
C ILE A 28 -0.32 -9.12 -10.79
N LYS A 29 -0.10 -8.00 -11.50
CA LYS A 29 0.02 -8.00 -12.97
C LYS A 29 1.15 -8.90 -13.46
N LYS A 30 2.29 -8.89 -12.77
CA LYS A 30 3.43 -9.75 -13.09
C LYS A 30 3.06 -11.22 -12.88
N ALA A 31 2.44 -11.56 -11.75
CA ALA A 31 1.97 -12.92 -11.47
C ALA A 31 0.87 -13.38 -12.46
N GLU A 32 -0.04 -12.50 -12.88
CA GLU A 32 -1.04 -12.77 -13.94
C GLU A 32 -0.35 -13.04 -15.28
N SER A 33 0.65 -12.24 -15.64
CA SER A 33 1.45 -12.43 -16.86
C SER A 33 2.28 -13.72 -16.85
N GLU A 34 2.70 -14.19 -15.67
CA GLU A 34 3.41 -15.46 -15.48
C GLU A 34 2.45 -16.65 -15.31
N GLY A 35 1.13 -16.43 -15.38
CA GLY A 35 0.12 -17.48 -15.22
C GLY A 35 0.01 -18.05 -13.80
N ARG A 36 0.58 -17.37 -12.80
CA ARG A 36 0.58 -17.79 -11.39
C ARG A 36 -0.73 -17.41 -10.69
N ILE A 37 -1.83 -18.02 -11.10
CA ILE A 37 -3.18 -17.78 -10.57
C ILE A 37 -3.27 -17.91 -9.03
N GLU A 38 -2.50 -18.80 -8.40
CA GLU A 38 -2.46 -18.92 -6.94
C GLU A 38 -1.85 -17.68 -6.27
N GLU A 39 -0.75 -17.17 -6.83
CA GLU A 39 -0.04 -15.99 -6.32
C GLU A 39 -0.88 -14.73 -6.52
N VAL A 40 -1.55 -14.62 -7.66
CA VAL A 40 -2.54 -13.57 -7.97
C VAL A 40 -3.68 -13.58 -6.95
N GLY A 41 -4.20 -14.76 -6.58
CA GLY A 41 -5.26 -14.88 -5.59
C GLY A 41 -4.83 -14.42 -4.19
N LYS A 42 -3.62 -14.77 -3.76
CA LYS A 42 -3.04 -14.30 -2.49
C LYS A 42 -2.84 -12.78 -2.50
N LEU A 43 -2.18 -12.25 -3.52
CA LEU A 43 -1.89 -10.82 -3.65
C LEU A 43 -3.17 -9.96 -3.78
N LYS A 44 -4.21 -10.42 -4.49
CA LYS A 44 -5.51 -9.72 -4.55
C LYS A 44 -6.20 -9.68 -3.19
N LYS A 45 -6.08 -10.73 -2.37
CA LYS A 45 -6.62 -10.76 -1.01
C LYS A 45 -5.86 -9.79 -0.11
N GLU A 46 -4.54 -9.77 -0.21
CA GLU A 46 -3.66 -8.85 0.53
C GLU A 46 -3.93 -7.38 0.16
N LEU A 47 -4.10 -7.08 -1.13
CA LEU A 47 -4.47 -5.74 -1.61
C LEU A 47 -5.82 -5.27 -1.03
N LYS A 48 -6.80 -6.18 -0.94
CA LYS A 48 -8.11 -5.90 -0.36
C LYS A 48 -8.03 -5.63 1.15
N ASP A 49 -7.21 -6.40 1.87
CA ASP A 49 -6.93 -6.19 3.30
C ASP A 49 -6.22 -4.84 3.53
N LEU A 50 -5.23 -4.50 2.70
CA LEU A 50 -4.55 -3.20 2.72
C LEU A 50 -5.46 -2.01 2.43
N THR A 51 -6.43 -2.20 1.54
CA THR A 51 -7.39 -1.13 1.22
C THR A 51 -8.32 -0.87 2.41
N HIS A 52 -8.54 -1.87 3.26
CA HIS A 52 -9.33 -1.77 4.47
C HIS A 52 -8.68 -0.80 5.46
N GLU A 53 -9.35 0.34 5.69
CA GLU A 53 -8.79 1.48 6.43
C GLU A 53 -8.31 1.11 7.83
N SER A 54 -9.05 0.24 8.54
CA SER A 54 -8.69 -0.24 9.87
C SER A 54 -7.44 -1.12 9.90
N PHE A 55 -7.13 -1.83 8.81
CA PHE A 55 -5.93 -2.67 8.70
C PHE A 55 -4.73 -1.81 8.30
N TRP A 56 -4.92 -0.89 7.36
CA TRP A 56 -3.90 0.07 6.95
C TRP A 56 -3.46 0.98 8.08
N GLU A 57 -4.41 1.55 8.84
CA GLU A 57 -4.08 2.37 10.00
C GLU A 57 -3.27 1.58 11.05
N LYS A 58 -3.63 0.33 11.32
CA LYS A 58 -2.86 -0.53 12.23
C LYS A 58 -1.48 -0.86 11.69
N PHE A 59 -1.37 -1.17 10.40
CA PHE A 59 -0.12 -1.50 9.72
C PHE A 59 0.88 -0.33 9.79
N ILE A 60 0.44 0.86 9.42
CA ILE A 60 1.25 2.08 9.42
C ILE A 60 1.57 2.52 10.86
N LYS A 61 0.61 2.45 11.78
CA LYS A 61 0.83 2.79 13.20
C LYS A 61 1.80 1.82 13.88
N GLY A 62 1.79 0.54 13.49
CA GLY A 62 2.78 -0.44 13.91
C GLY A 62 4.16 -0.22 13.28
N SER A 63 4.21 0.24 12.02
CA SER A 63 5.46 0.52 11.31
C SER A 63 6.17 1.80 11.76
N ILE A 64 5.45 2.76 12.35
CA ILE A 64 6.02 4.01 12.89
C ILE A 64 6.50 3.86 14.35
N MET A 65 6.11 2.80 15.06
CA MET A 65 6.43 2.59 16.48
C MET A 65 7.76 1.82 16.71
N TYR A 66 8.73 1.98 15.81
CA TYR A 66 10.09 1.46 15.93
C TYR A 66 11.13 2.55 15.64
#